data_AF-A0A9R0S896-F1
#
_entry.id   AF-A0A9R0S896-F1
#
_cell.length_a   1.000
_cell.length_b   1.000
_cell.length_c   1.000
_cell.angle_alpha   90.00
_cell.angle_beta   90.00
_cell.angle_gamma   90.00
#
_symmetry.space_group_name_H-M   'P 1'
#
loop_
_entity.id
_entity.type
_entity.pdbx_description
1 polymer ?
#
loop_
_entity_poly.entity_id
_entity_poly.type
_entity_poly.pdbx_seq_one_letter_code
_entity_poly.pdbx_strand_id
1 'polypeptide(L)'
;MKLQIKKLDPVTKKVTTIAGTGRAGYKDDDALSAQLSEPAGLVEVGEGRFLVADTNNSAIRSIVLNERGAEVRTLDLTGVQPPSPKPKALRRLRRRLSADTNVINVDGGSSMEGYVSLAISVPDGYHFSKEARSKFDVETEPANAIEIEPVNGSLNSDGQASLKFKRTSSSSSSTGRINCKVYYCKEDEVCLYQSVAFDVKFQEGVPSPAPITLAYTVVPRDNSGSSQLMAAGKNL
;
A
#
# COMPACT_ATOMS: atom_id res chain seq x y z
N MET A 1 -0.25 -19.71 11.21
CA MET A 1 0.03 -18.89 12.41
C MET A 1 -1.26 -18.82 13.25
N LYS A 2 -1.23 -18.90 14.58
CA LYS A 2 -2.45 -18.78 15.41
C LYS A 2 -2.51 -17.37 16.00
N LEU A 3 -3.64 -16.69 15.85
CA LEU A 3 -3.84 -15.32 16.30
C LEU A 3 -4.21 -15.28 17.79
N GLN A 4 -3.18 -15.37 18.63
CA GLN A 4 -3.30 -15.55 20.08
C GLN A 4 -2.22 -14.77 20.82
N ILE A 5 -2.55 -14.27 22.01
CA ILE A 5 -1.57 -13.79 22.98
C ILE A 5 -1.21 -14.94 23.91
N LYS A 6 0.09 -15.16 24.12
CA LYS A 6 0.61 -16.29 24.90
C LYS A 6 1.46 -15.80 26.06
N LYS A 7 1.35 -16.50 27.18
CA LYS A 7 2.23 -16.34 28.34
C LYS A 7 3.22 -17.50 28.36
N LEU A 8 4.49 -17.18 28.54
CA LEU A 8 5.57 -18.15 28.78
C LEU A 8 5.98 -18.02 30.24
N ASP A 9 5.97 -19.14 30.96
CA ASP A 9 6.65 -19.26 32.25
C ASP A 9 8.08 -19.78 31.99
N PRO A 10 9.13 -18.99 32.29
CA PRO A 10 10.51 -19.38 32.01
C PRO A 10 11.03 -20.49 32.94
N VAL A 11 10.46 -20.65 34.13
CA VAL A 11 10.88 -21.67 35.11
C VAL A 11 10.34 -23.03 34.67
N THR A 12 9.04 -23.11 34.43
CA THR A 12 8.37 -24.36 34.04
C THR A 12 8.43 -24.64 32.54
N LYS A 13 8.86 -23.65 31.73
CA LYS A 13 8.85 -23.67 30.27
C LYS A 13 7.45 -23.90 29.67
N LYS A 14 6.40 -23.61 30.45
CA LYS A 14 5.02 -23.80 30.01
C LYS A 14 4.55 -22.58 29.23
N VAL A 15 3.95 -22.83 28.05
CA VAL A 15 3.29 -21.81 27.24
C VAL A 15 1.78 -21.99 27.35
N THR A 16 1.08 -20.94 27.74
CA THR A 16 -0.38 -20.92 27.79
C THR A 16 -0.93 -19.80 26.92
N THR A 17 -2.08 -20.05 26.29
CA THR A 17 -2.83 -18.97 25.63
C THR A 17 -3.58 -18.19 26.70
N ILE A 18 -3.46 -16.87 26.67
CA ILE A 18 -4.18 -15.97 27.59
C ILE A 18 -5.26 -15.16 26.89
N ALA A 19 -5.17 -14.99 25.57
CA ALA A 19 -6.23 -14.38 24.77
C ALA A 19 -6.22 -14.88 23.32
N GLY A 20 -7.38 -14.86 22.68
CA GLY A 20 -7.58 -15.17 21.27
C GLY A 20 -8.01 -16.61 20.99
N THR A 21 -9.04 -16.76 20.15
CA THR A 21 -9.49 -18.06 19.62
C THR A 21 -8.49 -18.71 18.66
N GLY A 22 -7.52 -17.94 18.13
CA GLY A 22 -6.58 -18.37 17.11
C GLY A 22 -7.08 -18.21 15.68
N ARG A 23 -8.34 -17.78 15.47
CA ARG A 23 -8.90 -17.38 14.17
C ARG A 23 -8.91 -15.87 14.02
N ALA A 24 -8.68 -15.38 12.80
CA ALA A 24 -8.75 -13.95 12.49
C ALA A 24 -10.18 -13.45 12.68
N GLY A 25 -10.32 -12.27 13.26
CA GLY A 25 -11.61 -11.63 13.44
C GLY A 25 -11.51 -10.44 14.38
N TYR A 26 -12.66 -9.87 14.70
CA TYR A 26 -12.79 -8.69 15.55
C TYR A 26 -13.95 -8.91 16.51
N LYS A 27 -13.64 -9.34 17.74
CA LYS A 27 -14.65 -9.58 18.77
C LYS A 27 -14.09 -9.30 20.15
N ASP A 28 -14.73 -8.39 20.87
CA ASP A 28 -14.55 -8.22 22.32
C ASP A 28 -15.38 -9.27 23.06
N ASP A 29 -14.75 -9.92 24.04
CA ASP A 29 -15.33 -11.02 24.81
C ASP A 29 -14.39 -11.38 25.98
N ASP A 30 -14.75 -12.42 26.73
CA ASP A 30 -13.80 -13.17 27.55
C ASP A 30 -12.56 -13.51 26.72
N ALA A 31 -11.37 -13.42 27.33
CA ALA A 31 -10.13 -13.34 26.58
C ALA A 31 -9.90 -14.52 25.62
N LEU A 32 -10.30 -15.73 26.00
CA LEU A 32 -10.17 -16.93 25.15
C LEU A 32 -11.21 -16.99 24.01
N SER A 33 -12.32 -16.28 24.14
CA SER A 33 -13.40 -16.17 23.14
C SER A 33 -13.22 -14.97 22.22
N ALA A 34 -12.40 -14.00 22.62
CA ALA A 34 -12.08 -12.82 21.83
C ALA A 34 -11.36 -13.18 20.53
N GLN A 35 -11.54 -12.33 19.51
CA GLN A 35 -10.90 -12.48 18.21
C GLN A 35 -10.00 -11.29 17.91
N LEU A 36 -8.80 -11.60 17.43
CA LEU A 36 -7.73 -10.67 17.07
C LEU A 36 -7.33 -10.92 15.61
N SER A 37 -6.71 -9.93 14.96
CA SER A 37 -6.25 -9.98 13.57
C SER A 37 -4.84 -9.37 13.43
N GLU A 38 -3.85 -10.26 13.34
CA GLU A 38 -2.42 -9.93 13.29
C GLU A 38 -1.95 -8.96 14.38
N PRO A 39 -2.08 -9.31 15.68
CA PRO A 39 -1.57 -8.49 16.75
C PRO A 39 -0.04 -8.42 16.68
N ALA A 40 0.51 -7.21 16.53
CA ALA A 40 1.94 -6.99 16.28
C ALA A 40 2.71 -6.38 17.46
N GLY A 41 2.01 -5.80 18.44
CA GLY A 41 2.61 -5.16 19.60
C GLY A 41 1.85 -5.46 20.88
N LEU A 42 2.57 -5.50 22.01
CA LEU A 42 2.06 -5.76 23.35
C LEU A 42 2.85 -4.91 24.37
N VAL A 43 2.15 -4.25 25.30
CA VAL A 43 2.78 -3.50 26.40
C VAL A 43 1.95 -3.61 27.67
N GLU A 44 2.59 -3.73 28.84
CA GLU A 44 1.91 -3.66 30.13
C GLU A 44 1.74 -2.20 30.57
N VAL A 45 0.55 -1.85 31.06
CA VAL A 45 0.20 -0.49 31.49
C VAL A 45 -0.17 -0.40 32.98
N GLY A 46 0.16 -1.43 33.76
CA GLY A 46 -0.07 -1.52 35.21
C GLY A 46 -1.29 -2.37 35.58
N GLU A 47 -1.33 -2.83 36.83
CA GLU A 47 -2.43 -3.63 37.41
C GLU A 47 -2.79 -4.89 36.61
N GLY A 48 -1.82 -5.52 35.94
CA GLY A 48 -2.07 -6.69 35.09
C GLY A 48 -2.85 -6.37 33.80
N ARG A 49 -2.95 -5.10 33.41
CA ARG A 49 -3.53 -4.65 32.14
C ARG A 49 -2.45 -4.55 31.06
N PHE A 50 -2.75 -5.14 29.91
CA PHE A 50 -1.92 -5.10 28.72
C PHE A 50 -2.66 -4.40 27.59
N LEU A 51 -1.94 -3.58 26.82
CA LEU A 51 -2.43 -3.06 25.55
C LEU A 51 -1.81 -3.85 24.39
N VAL A 52 -2.63 -4.18 23.41
CA VAL A 52 -2.27 -4.92 22.19
C VAL A 52 -2.54 -4.03 20.98
N ALA A 53 -1.57 -3.93 20.09
CA ALA A 53 -1.77 -3.35 18.77
C ALA A 53 -2.30 -4.42 17.82
N ASP A 54 -3.61 -4.39 17.55
CA ASP A 54 -4.33 -5.35 16.71
C ASP A 54 -4.36 -4.84 15.26
N THR A 55 -3.26 -5.08 14.54
CA THR A 55 -2.85 -4.30 13.38
C THR A 55 -3.83 -4.35 12.22
N ASN A 56 -4.32 -5.53 11.84
CA ASN A 56 -5.27 -5.64 10.73
C ASN A 56 -6.68 -5.17 11.09
N ASN A 57 -6.99 -5.11 12.38
CA ASN A 57 -8.22 -4.50 12.87
C ASN A 57 -8.08 -2.98 13.09
N SER A 58 -6.90 -2.40 12.87
CA SER A 58 -6.61 -0.98 13.11
C SER A 58 -7.03 -0.50 14.51
N ALA A 59 -6.86 -1.37 15.52
CA ALA A 59 -7.40 -1.15 16.87
C ALA A 59 -6.33 -1.34 17.96
N ILE A 60 -6.53 -0.65 19.08
CA ILE A 60 -5.82 -0.93 20.34
C ILE A 60 -6.74 -1.73 21.23
N ARG A 61 -6.29 -2.90 21.68
CA ARG A 61 -7.05 -3.80 22.56
C ARG A 61 -6.47 -3.77 23.96
N SER A 62 -7.32 -3.78 24.96
CA SER A 62 -6.96 -3.93 26.37
C SER A 62 -7.26 -5.35 26.82
N ILE A 63 -6.27 -6.00 27.44
CA ILE A 63 -6.41 -7.29 28.11
C ILE A 63 -6.16 -7.07 29.59
N VAL A 64 -7.15 -7.35 30.44
CA VAL A 64 -6.97 -7.30 31.90
C VAL A 64 -6.82 -8.73 32.39
N LEU A 65 -5.67 -9.06 32.98
CA LEU A 65 -5.44 -10.34 33.66
C LEU A 65 -5.65 -10.12 35.16
N ASN A 66 -6.79 -10.54 35.69
CA ASN A 66 -7.06 -10.47 37.13
C ASN A 66 -7.44 -11.85 37.70
N GLU A 67 -7.52 -11.96 39.02
CA GLU A 67 -7.88 -13.21 39.71
C GLU A 67 -9.30 -13.71 39.37
N ARG A 68 -10.16 -12.84 38.82
CA ARG A 68 -11.55 -13.13 38.45
C ARG A 68 -11.73 -13.55 36.99
N GLY A 69 -10.69 -13.44 36.16
CA GLY A 69 -10.74 -13.78 34.74
C GLY A 69 -9.88 -12.88 33.87
N ALA A 70 -9.93 -13.16 32.57
CA ALA A 70 -9.30 -12.33 31.56
C ALA A 70 -10.35 -11.89 30.54
N GLU A 71 -10.41 -10.59 30.26
CA GLU A 71 -11.33 -10.00 29.27
C GLU A 71 -10.52 -9.19 28.26
N VAL A 72 -10.96 -9.21 27.00
CA VAL A 72 -10.44 -8.36 25.92
C VAL A 72 -11.48 -7.31 25.58
N ARG A 73 -11.07 -6.05 25.61
CA ARG A 73 -11.90 -4.90 25.18
C ARG A 73 -11.17 -4.04 24.16
N THR A 74 -11.90 -3.39 23.27
CA THR A 74 -11.35 -2.34 22.42
C THR A 74 -11.25 -1.04 23.19
N LEU A 75 -10.12 -0.36 23.09
CA LEU A 75 -9.94 0.95 23.68
C LEU A 75 -10.46 2.03 22.73
N ASP A 76 -11.48 2.76 23.16
CA ASP A 76 -11.99 3.91 22.42
C ASP A 76 -11.02 5.09 22.57
N LEU A 77 -10.33 5.43 21.47
CA LEU A 77 -9.38 6.55 21.43
C LEU A 77 -10.10 7.88 21.15
N THR A 78 -11.03 8.27 22.02
CA THR A 78 -11.74 9.55 21.90
C THR A 78 -10.83 10.73 22.24
N GLY A 79 -10.91 11.82 21.47
CA GLY A 79 -10.14 13.04 21.73
C GLY A 79 -8.68 13.00 21.28
N VAL A 80 -8.23 11.90 20.66
CA VAL A 80 -6.90 11.81 20.04
C VAL A 80 -6.98 12.47 18.66
N GLN A 81 -6.31 13.61 18.48
CA GLN A 81 -6.18 14.21 17.16
C GLN A 81 -5.31 13.29 16.27
N PRO A 82 -5.78 12.93 15.06
CA PRO A 82 -4.91 12.30 14.08
C PRO A 82 -3.65 13.14 13.89
N PRO A 83 -2.47 12.51 13.75
CA PRO A 83 -1.25 13.24 13.48
C PRO A 83 -1.48 14.14 12.26
N SER A 84 -1.10 15.42 12.39
CA SER A 84 -1.22 16.34 11.28
C SER A 84 -0.47 15.76 10.08
N PRO A 85 -1.08 15.75 8.87
CA PRO A 85 -0.36 15.32 7.69
C PRO A 85 0.90 16.20 7.61
N LYS A 86 2.07 15.56 7.64
CA LYS A 86 3.33 16.28 7.51
C LYS A 86 3.19 17.19 6.29
N PRO A 87 3.43 18.51 6.41
CA PRO A 87 3.48 19.35 5.23
C PRO A 87 4.43 18.65 4.26
N LYS A 88 4.01 18.52 3.00
CA LYS A 88 4.84 17.93 1.94
C LYS A 88 6.06 18.84 1.78
N ALA A 89 7.03 18.74 2.70
CA ALA A 89 8.33 19.36 2.57
C ALA A 89 8.80 18.94 1.20
N LEU A 90 9.09 19.93 0.35
CA LEU A 90 9.53 19.78 -1.03
C LEU A 90 10.34 18.50 -1.10
N ARG A 91 9.76 17.43 -1.68
CA ARG A 91 10.44 16.14 -1.88
C ARG A 91 11.51 16.35 -2.95
N ARG A 92 12.51 17.18 -2.63
CA ARG A 92 13.81 17.21 -3.28
C ARG A 92 14.55 16.00 -2.78
N LEU A 93 14.24 14.90 -3.44
CA LEU A 93 15.17 13.92 -3.96
C LEU A 93 14.27 12.91 -4.67
N ARG A 94 14.31 12.96 -6.02
CA ARG A 94 13.80 11.96 -6.95
C ARG A 94 13.56 10.66 -6.19
N ARG A 95 12.30 10.33 -5.89
CA ARG A 95 11.97 9.06 -5.26
C ARG A 95 12.59 8.03 -6.19
N ARG A 96 13.67 7.36 -5.74
CA ARG A 96 14.31 6.35 -6.58
C ARG A 96 13.21 5.37 -6.91
N LEU A 97 12.87 5.30 -8.20
CA LEU A 97 11.98 4.28 -8.68
C LEU A 97 12.55 2.95 -8.19
N SER A 98 11.68 2.02 -7.88
CA SER A 98 12.13 0.67 -7.58
C SER A 98 12.98 0.19 -8.77
N ALA A 99 14.04 -0.57 -8.51
CA ALA A 99 15.00 -0.95 -9.56
C ALA A 99 14.32 -1.68 -10.74
N ASP A 100 13.13 -2.21 -10.50
CA ASP A 100 12.27 -2.94 -11.41
C ASP A 100 11.10 -2.12 -11.99
N THR A 101 11.01 -0.81 -11.72
CA THR A 101 9.93 0.02 -12.28
C THR A 101 10.15 0.22 -13.78
N ASN A 102 9.16 -0.15 -14.59
CA ASN A 102 9.13 0.19 -16.00
C ASN A 102 8.66 1.64 -16.19
N VAL A 103 9.41 2.45 -16.96
CA VAL A 103 9.08 3.87 -17.22
C VAL A 103 8.63 4.03 -18.67
N ILE A 104 7.41 4.50 -18.85
CA ILE A 104 6.78 4.71 -20.16
C ILE A 104 6.65 6.20 -20.40
N ASN A 105 7.24 6.70 -21.49
CA ASN A 105 7.08 8.09 -21.88
C ASN A 105 5.80 8.24 -22.71
N VAL A 106 4.95 9.20 -22.37
CA VAL A 106 3.69 9.47 -23.05
C VAL A 106 3.64 10.94 -23.46
N ASP A 107 3.15 11.21 -24.66
CA ASP A 107 2.88 12.58 -25.10
C ASP A 107 1.59 13.07 -24.43
N GLY A 108 1.72 14.11 -23.60
CA GLY A 108 0.59 14.79 -22.96
C GLY A 108 -0.05 15.86 -23.83
N GLY A 109 0.52 16.13 -25.01
CA GLY A 109 0.04 17.15 -25.92
C GLY A 109 0.19 18.56 -25.38
N SER A 110 -0.60 19.47 -25.97
CA SER A 110 -0.49 20.93 -25.79
C SER A 110 -1.66 21.55 -25.02
N SER A 111 -2.67 20.75 -24.65
CA SER A 111 -3.88 21.25 -23.99
C SER A 111 -3.58 21.87 -22.62
N MET A 112 -4.30 22.95 -22.26
CA MET A 112 -4.15 23.64 -20.99
C MET A 112 -4.84 22.93 -19.83
N GLU A 113 -5.88 22.15 -20.12
CA GLU A 113 -6.58 21.32 -19.16
C GLU A 113 -7.18 20.10 -19.87
N GLY A 114 -7.50 19.07 -19.10
CA GLY A 114 -8.09 17.86 -19.63
C GLY A 114 -8.04 16.72 -18.62
N TYR A 115 -8.14 15.50 -19.14
CA TYR A 115 -8.08 14.29 -18.34
C TYR A 115 -6.98 13.36 -18.83
N VAL A 116 -6.31 12.73 -17.87
CA VAL A 116 -5.42 11.59 -18.07
C VAL A 116 -6.14 10.36 -17.53
N SER A 117 -6.37 9.37 -18.39
CA SER A 117 -7.02 8.12 -18.02
C SER A 117 -5.99 7.01 -17.88
N LEU A 118 -5.87 6.44 -16.68
CA LEU A 118 -5.13 5.21 -16.42
C LEU A 118 -5.99 4.02 -16.89
N ALA A 119 -5.40 3.14 -17.69
CA ALA A 119 -6.02 1.91 -18.17
C ALA A 119 -5.03 0.76 -18.03
N ILE A 120 -4.95 0.18 -16.83
CA ILE A 120 -4.05 -0.93 -16.55
C ILE A 120 -4.82 -2.24 -16.68
N SER A 121 -4.28 -3.21 -17.40
CA SER A 121 -4.82 -4.55 -17.49
C SER A 121 -3.89 -5.60 -16.90
N VAL A 122 -4.46 -6.73 -16.51
CA VAL A 122 -3.74 -7.94 -16.13
C VAL A 122 -3.97 -8.99 -17.22
N PRO A 123 -3.01 -9.90 -17.47
CA PRO A 123 -3.16 -10.92 -18.49
C PRO A 123 -4.17 -12.00 -18.08
N ASP A 124 -4.56 -12.83 -19.04
CA ASP A 124 -5.50 -13.92 -18.83
C ASP A 124 -5.06 -14.85 -17.69
N GLY A 125 -6.02 -15.28 -16.87
CA GLY A 125 -5.77 -16.08 -15.68
C GLY A 125 -5.33 -15.28 -14.44
N TYR A 126 -5.14 -13.96 -14.56
CA TYR A 126 -4.87 -13.07 -13.44
C TYR A 126 -6.03 -12.10 -13.20
N HIS A 127 -6.15 -11.65 -11.95
CA HIS A 127 -7.08 -10.61 -11.52
C HIS A 127 -6.38 -9.62 -10.59
N PHE A 128 -6.94 -8.41 -10.44
CA PHE A 128 -6.47 -7.47 -9.42
C PHE A 128 -6.74 -8.02 -8.01
N SER A 129 -5.82 -7.76 -7.07
CA SER A 129 -5.99 -8.20 -5.69
C SER A 129 -7.20 -7.54 -5.04
N LYS A 130 -8.00 -8.35 -4.32
CA LYS A 130 -9.15 -7.87 -3.54
C LYS A 130 -8.72 -7.34 -2.18
N GLU A 131 -7.68 -7.89 -1.58
CA GLU A 131 -7.16 -7.43 -0.28
C GLU A 131 -6.27 -6.19 -0.41
N ALA A 132 -5.40 -6.15 -1.43
CA ALA A 132 -4.43 -5.08 -1.65
C ALA A 132 -4.80 -4.26 -2.89
N ARG A 133 -5.42 -3.10 -2.68
CA ARG A 133 -5.79 -2.21 -3.80
C ARG A 133 -4.56 -1.65 -4.51
N SER A 134 -4.55 -1.73 -5.84
CA SER A 134 -3.57 -1.04 -6.70
C SER A 134 -3.66 0.48 -6.54
N LYS A 135 -2.51 1.14 -6.39
CA LYS A 135 -2.42 2.57 -6.05
C LYS A 135 -1.61 3.34 -7.07
N PHE A 136 -1.88 4.64 -7.15
CA PHE A 136 -1.05 5.57 -7.90
C PHE A 136 -0.70 6.82 -7.07
N ASP A 137 0.43 7.43 -7.42
CA ASP A 137 0.82 8.77 -6.97
C ASP A 137 1.37 9.60 -8.12
N VAL A 138 1.22 10.91 -8.02
CA VAL A 138 1.61 11.86 -9.07
C VAL A 138 2.71 12.78 -8.57
N GLU A 139 3.71 12.98 -9.42
CA GLU A 139 4.80 13.93 -9.24
C GLU A 139 4.86 14.83 -10.48
N THR A 140 5.12 16.13 -10.29
CA THR A 140 5.17 17.10 -11.41
C THR A 140 6.49 17.86 -11.42
N GLU A 141 7.02 18.10 -12.62
CA GLU A 141 8.27 18.84 -12.83
C GLU A 141 8.13 19.79 -14.04
N PRO A 142 8.45 21.09 -13.89
CA PRO A 142 8.79 21.78 -12.65
C PRO A 142 7.62 21.85 -11.67
N ALA A 143 7.92 22.00 -10.38
CA ALA A 143 6.90 22.12 -9.34
C ALA A 143 5.93 23.27 -9.68
N ASN A 144 4.62 23.03 -9.52
CA ASN A 144 3.54 23.98 -9.82
C ASN A 144 3.40 24.36 -11.31
N ALA A 145 4.11 23.74 -12.25
CA ALA A 145 3.91 23.99 -13.69
C ALA A 145 2.63 23.32 -14.23
N ILE A 146 2.23 22.24 -13.57
CA ILE A 146 1.00 21.51 -13.85
C ILE A 146 0.43 20.96 -12.54
N GLU A 147 -0.87 21.11 -12.39
CA GLU A 147 -1.68 20.52 -11.33
C GLU A 147 -2.37 19.29 -11.89
N ILE A 148 -2.22 18.15 -11.22
CA ILE A 148 -2.87 16.89 -11.60
C ILE A 148 -3.53 16.33 -10.35
N GLU A 149 -4.86 16.21 -10.39
CA GLU A 149 -5.68 15.75 -9.28
C GLU A 149 -6.52 14.53 -9.67
N PRO A 150 -6.62 13.51 -8.80
CA PRO A 150 -6.03 13.46 -7.47
C PRO A 150 -4.51 13.19 -7.50
N VAL A 151 -3.74 13.85 -6.63
CA VAL A 151 -2.26 13.61 -6.53
C VAL A 151 -1.88 12.20 -6.05
N ASN A 152 -2.83 11.44 -5.51
CA ASN A 152 -2.71 10.02 -5.21
C ASN A 152 -4.10 9.37 -5.18
N GLY A 153 -4.16 8.07 -5.41
CA GLY A 153 -5.42 7.35 -5.40
C GLY A 153 -5.26 5.86 -5.56
N SER A 154 -6.37 5.18 -5.82
CA SER A 154 -6.42 3.74 -6.12
C SER A 154 -7.08 3.51 -7.47
N LEU A 155 -6.66 2.46 -8.17
CA LEU A 155 -7.38 1.97 -9.33
C LEU A 155 -8.69 1.31 -8.88
N ASN A 156 -9.69 1.33 -9.76
CA ASN A 156 -10.91 0.55 -9.57
C ASN A 156 -10.66 -0.95 -9.86
N SER A 157 -11.70 -1.78 -9.76
CA SER A 157 -11.63 -3.22 -10.02
C SER A 157 -11.18 -3.57 -11.44
N ASP A 158 -11.37 -2.64 -12.38
CA ASP A 158 -11.06 -2.82 -13.81
C ASP A 158 -9.69 -2.22 -14.17
N GLY A 159 -8.90 -1.81 -13.16
CA GLY A 159 -7.57 -1.22 -13.35
C GLY A 159 -7.57 0.21 -13.88
N GLN A 160 -8.68 0.93 -13.73
CA GLN A 160 -8.87 2.27 -14.27
C GLN A 160 -8.87 3.35 -13.18
N ALA A 161 -8.45 4.54 -13.58
CA ALA A 161 -8.61 5.78 -12.83
C ALA A 161 -8.54 6.99 -13.78
N SER A 162 -9.15 8.11 -13.41
CA SER A 162 -9.11 9.34 -14.19
C SER A 162 -8.55 10.47 -13.34
N LEU A 163 -7.61 11.24 -13.90
CA LEU A 163 -6.96 12.36 -13.25
C LEU A 163 -7.21 13.60 -14.09
N LYS A 164 -7.72 14.66 -13.46
CA LYS A 164 -7.86 15.97 -14.11
C LYS A 164 -6.53 16.68 -14.04
N PHE A 165 -6.08 17.23 -15.17
CA PHE A 165 -4.90 18.09 -15.18
C PHE A 165 -5.26 19.52 -15.58
N LYS A 166 -4.47 20.47 -15.07
CA LYS A 166 -4.51 21.88 -15.43
C LYS A 166 -3.10 22.45 -15.42
N ARG A 167 -2.64 22.99 -16.54
CA ARG A 167 -1.35 23.65 -16.69
C ARG A 167 -1.44 25.07 -16.15
N THR A 168 -0.37 25.53 -15.51
CA THR A 168 -0.30 26.92 -15.02
C THR A 168 0.21 27.89 -16.09
N SER A 169 0.93 27.40 -17.10
CA SER A 169 1.34 28.18 -18.27
C SER A 169 1.37 27.33 -19.55
N SER A 170 1.08 27.96 -20.70
CA SER A 170 1.21 27.35 -22.03
C SER A 170 2.62 27.46 -22.61
N SER A 171 3.48 28.28 -22.02
CA SER A 171 4.81 28.67 -22.50
C SER A 171 5.96 27.99 -21.73
N SER A 172 5.67 26.87 -21.09
CA SER A 172 6.69 26.03 -20.48
C SER A 172 6.32 24.56 -20.63
N SER A 173 7.31 23.75 -21.01
CA SER A 173 7.19 22.29 -20.98
C SER A 173 7.10 21.81 -19.55
N SER A 174 6.15 20.92 -19.27
CA SER A 174 6.00 20.30 -17.96
C SER A 174 5.86 18.79 -18.10
N THR A 175 6.28 18.04 -17.10
CA THR A 175 6.14 16.59 -17.05
C THR A 175 5.32 16.22 -15.82
N GLY A 176 4.26 15.45 -16.03
CA GLY A 176 3.53 14.76 -14.98
C GLY A 176 3.95 13.29 -14.95
N ARG A 177 4.66 12.88 -13.89
CA ARG A 177 5.00 11.49 -13.63
C ARG A 177 3.91 10.83 -12.79
N ILE A 178 3.30 9.77 -13.30
CA ILE A 178 2.29 9.00 -12.57
C ILE A 178 2.88 7.62 -12.26
N ASN A 179 3.18 7.38 -10.99
CA ASN A 179 3.70 6.11 -10.50
C ASN A 179 2.53 5.21 -10.11
N CYS A 180 2.48 3.99 -10.62
CA CYS A 180 1.49 2.99 -10.26
C CYS A 180 2.15 1.77 -9.62
N LYS A 181 1.59 1.32 -8.50
CA LYS A 181 1.90 0.03 -7.89
C LYS A 181 0.69 -0.88 -8.04
N VAL A 182 0.84 -1.88 -8.90
CA VAL A 182 -0.23 -2.77 -9.34
C VAL A 182 -0.12 -4.08 -8.58
N TYR A 183 -1.17 -4.44 -7.84
CA TYR A 183 -1.27 -5.74 -7.15
C TYR A 183 -2.20 -6.66 -7.92
N TYR A 184 -1.74 -7.87 -8.19
CA TYR A 184 -2.44 -8.85 -9.02
C TYR A 184 -2.18 -10.26 -8.50
N CYS A 185 -3.13 -11.15 -8.73
CA CYS A 185 -3.10 -12.53 -8.25
C CYS A 185 -3.57 -13.45 -9.37
N LYS A 186 -3.05 -14.67 -9.37
CA LYS A 186 -3.66 -15.79 -10.09
C LYS A 186 -4.51 -16.57 -9.09
N GLU A 187 -5.57 -17.20 -9.57
CA GLU A 187 -6.52 -17.93 -8.72
C GLU A 187 -5.78 -18.94 -7.82
N ASP A 188 -6.08 -18.89 -6.52
CA ASP A 188 -5.44 -19.69 -5.46
C ASP A 188 -3.90 -19.54 -5.29
N GLU A 189 -3.29 -18.54 -5.93
CA GLU A 189 -1.86 -18.22 -5.78
C GLU A 189 -1.63 -16.95 -4.95
N VAL A 190 -0.38 -16.79 -4.48
CA VAL A 190 0.02 -15.59 -3.74
C VAL A 190 0.00 -14.37 -4.66
N CYS A 191 -0.64 -13.29 -4.22
CA CYS A 191 -0.65 -12.03 -4.95
C CYS A 191 0.76 -11.42 -5.07
N LEU A 192 1.08 -10.94 -6.26
CA LEU A 192 2.32 -10.25 -6.59
C LEU A 192 2.07 -8.76 -6.80
N TYR A 193 3.15 -7.99 -6.94
CA TYR A 193 3.06 -6.60 -7.37
C TYR A 193 4.04 -6.27 -8.47
N GLN A 194 3.68 -5.31 -9.32
CA GLN A 194 4.56 -4.72 -10.33
C GLN A 194 4.46 -3.19 -10.26
N SER A 195 5.60 -2.53 -10.47
CA SER A 195 5.69 -1.06 -10.51
C SER A 195 5.80 -0.58 -11.96
N VAL A 196 4.98 0.38 -12.35
CA VAL A 196 5.06 1.08 -13.64
C VAL A 196 4.96 2.58 -13.40
N ALA A 197 5.69 3.38 -14.17
CA ALA A 197 5.61 4.84 -14.13
C ALA A 197 5.36 5.40 -15.53
N PHE A 198 4.51 6.41 -15.64
CA PHE A 198 4.24 7.12 -16.88
C PHE A 198 4.78 8.54 -16.80
N ASP A 199 5.68 8.91 -17.70
CA ASP A 199 6.18 10.28 -17.87
C ASP A 199 5.37 10.97 -18.94
N VAL A 200 4.34 11.72 -18.54
CA VAL A 200 3.45 12.46 -19.44
C VAL A 200 4.05 13.84 -19.69
N LYS A 201 4.54 14.07 -20.92
CA LYS A 201 5.21 15.32 -21.30
C LYS A 201 4.24 16.26 -21.99
N PHE A 202 3.99 17.41 -21.39
CA PHE A 202 3.16 18.47 -21.95
C PHE A 202 4.03 19.50 -22.67
N GLN A 203 3.64 19.84 -23.89
CA GLN A 203 4.39 20.72 -24.78
C GLN A 203 3.69 22.06 -25.00
N GLU A 204 4.44 23.02 -25.52
CA GLU A 204 3.88 24.27 -26.01
C GLU A 204 3.27 24.04 -27.39
N GLY A 205 2.08 24.58 -27.65
CA GLY A 205 1.44 24.43 -28.95
C GLY A 205 -0.03 24.78 -28.95
N VAL A 206 -0.65 24.70 -30.13
CA VAL A 206 -2.09 24.88 -30.30
C VAL A 206 -2.80 23.75 -29.53
N PRO A 207 -3.76 24.05 -28.63
CA PRO A 207 -4.45 23.04 -27.84
C PRO A 207 -5.09 21.97 -28.74
N SER A 208 -4.72 20.71 -28.52
CA SER A 208 -5.34 19.55 -29.16
C SER A 208 -6.11 18.75 -28.10
N PRO A 209 -7.43 18.60 -28.22
CA PRO A 209 -8.27 17.96 -27.19
C PRO A 209 -8.18 16.43 -27.17
N ALA A 210 -7.09 15.84 -27.68
CA ALA A 210 -6.93 14.40 -27.70
C ALA A 210 -6.94 13.83 -26.26
N PRO A 211 -7.69 12.73 -26.01
CA PRO A 211 -7.67 12.07 -24.71
C PRO A 211 -6.29 11.45 -24.47
N ILE A 212 -5.75 11.64 -23.26
CA ILE A 212 -4.47 11.05 -22.85
C ILE A 212 -4.79 9.74 -22.13
N THR A 213 -4.51 8.60 -22.77
CA THR A 213 -4.69 7.28 -22.17
C THR A 213 -3.34 6.64 -21.85
N LEU A 214 -3.16 6.29 -20.58
CA LEU A 214 -1.99 5.62 -20.06
C LEU A 214 -2.30 4.12 -19.95
N ALA A 215 -2.07 3.41 -21.04
CA ALA A 215 -2.32 1.98 -21.12
C ALA A 215 -1.09 1.17 -20.70
N TYR A 216 -1.28 0.14 -19.90
CA TYR A 216 -0.23 -0.83 -19.56
C TYR A 216 -0.82 -2.20 -19.22
N THR A 217 -0.19 -3.26 -19.72
CA THR A 217 -0.53 -4.63 -19.34
C THR A 217 0.56 -5.19 -18.44
N VAL A 218 0.17 -5.67 -17.27
CA VAL A 218 1.07 -6.33 -16.32
C VAL A 218 1.75 -7.53 -16.98
N VAL A 219 3.05 -7.66 -16.75
CA VAL A 219 3.83 -8.83 -17.18
C VAL A 219 4.19 -9.63 -15.93
N PRO A 220 3.53 -10.77 -15.68
CA PRO A 220 3.81 -11.64 -14.55
C PRO A 220 5.27 -12.08 -14.58
N ARG A 221 5.90 -12.14 -13.41
CA ARG A 221 7.22 -12.76 -13.28
C ARG A 221 7.04 -14.25 -13.17
N ASP A 222 7.49 -14.99 -14.18
CA ASP A 222 7.59 -16.44 -14.07
C ASP A 222 8.64 -16.81 -13.01
N ASN A 223 8.24 -17.60 -12.02
CA ASN A 223 9.15 -18.22 -11.07
C ASN A 223 9.95 -19.41 -11.67
N SER A 224 9.95 -19.58 -13.00
CA SER A 224 10.67 -20.66 -13.69
C SER A 224 12.17 -20.42 -13.89
N GLY A 225 12.69 -19.27 -13.42
CA GLY A 225 14.13 -18.98 -13.40
C GLY A 225 14.69 -19.04 -11.99
N SER A 226 14.97 -20.24 -11.48
CA SER A 226 15.94 -20.36 -10.38
C SER A 226 17.26 -19.76 -10.87
N SER A 227 17.63 -18.59 -10.37
CA SER A 227 19.00 -18.09 -10.53
C SER A 227 19.91 -19.04 -9.76
N GLN A 228 20.41 -20.07 -10.46
CA GLN A 228 21.62 -20.78 -10.10
C GLN A 228 22.72 -19.73 -9.97
N LEU A 229 23.03 -19.38 -8.72
CA LEU A 229 24.31 -18.76 -8.39
C LEU A 229 25.39 -19.80 -8.69
N MET A 230 25.93 -19.75 -9.91
CA MET A 230 27.23 -20.33 -10.22
C MET A 230 28.25 -19.67 -9.28
N ALA A 231 28.69 -20.40 -8.27
CA ALA A 231 29.82 -20.02 -7.45
C ALA A 231 31.07 -20.02 -8.34
N ALA A 232 31.55 -18.84 -8.71
CA ALA A 232 32.86 -18.68 -9.31
C ALA A 232 33.92 -19.03 -8.26
N GLY A 233 34.53 -20.20 -8.40
CA GLY A 233 35.74 -20.56 -7.69
C GLY A 233 36.86 -19.60 -8.07
N LYS A 234 37.39 -18.87 -7.09
CA LYS A 234 38.66 -18.16 -7.23
C LYS A 234 39.80 -19.16 -7.01
N ASN A 235 40.51 -19.48 -8.08
CA ASN A 235 41.89 -19.91 -8.00
C ASN A 235 42.78 -18.68 -7.81
N LEU A 236 43.51 -18.65 -6.69
CA LEU A 236 44.91 -18.20 -6.51
C LEU A 236 45.26 -18.30 -5.03
#